data_AF-A0AAV1ZPI7-F1
#
_entry.id   AF-A0AAV1ZPI7-F1
#
_cell.length_a   1.000
_cell.length_b   1.000
_cell.length_c   1.000
_cell.angle_alpha   90.00
_cell.angle_beta   90.00
_cell.angle_gamma   90.00
#
_symmetry.space_group_name_H-M   'P 1'
#
loop_
_entity.id
_entity.type
_entity.pdbx_description
1 polymer ?
#
loop_
_entity_poly.entity_id
_entity_poly.type
_entity_poly.pdbx_seq_one_letter_code
_entity_poly.pdbx_strand_id
1 'polypeptide(L)'
;MAEYLASIFGTEKDKVNCSFYFKIGACRHGDRCSRIHNKPTFSQTVLLQNLYHNPQNSAQSADGSHCKFLTNLTEEEVQEHFDNFFEDVFVELEDKYGEIEEMNVCDNLGDHLVGNVYVK
;
A
#
# COMPACT_ATOMS: atom_id res chain seq x y z
N MET A 1 -24.09 -12.15 -23.77
CA MET A 1 -22.86 -11.38 -24.11
C MET A 1 -22.43 -10.46 -22.97
N ALA A 2 -23.35 -9.70 -22.36
CA ALA A 2 -23.07 -8.87 -21.19
C ALA A 2 -22.56 -9.68 -19.97
N GLU A 3 -23.14 -10.85 -19.68
CA GLU A 3 -22.69 -11.71 -18.57
C GLU A 3 -21.27 -12.26 -18.75
N TYR A 4 -20.85 -12.52 -19.99
CA TYR A 4 -19.49 -12.97 -20.29
C TYR A 4 -18.47 -11.84 -20.07
N LEU A 5 -18.81 -10.60 -20.41
CA LEU A 5 -17.95 -9.45 -20.16
C LEU A 5 -17.89 -9.10 -18.67
N ALA A 6 -19.01 -9.23 -17.95
CA ALA A 6 -19.07 -9.03 -16.49
C ALA A 6 -18.20 -10.04 -15.73
N SER A 7 -18.11 -11.29 -16.20
CA SER A 7 -17.23 -12.30 -15.58
C SER A 7 -15.74 -12.12 -15.90
N ILE A 8 -15.39 -11.24 -16.85
CA ILE A 8 -14.01 -10.93 -17.21
C ILE A 8 -13.50 -9.68 -16.49
N PHE A 9 -14.37 -8.70 -16.24
CA PHE A 9 -14.00 -7.42 -15.65
C PHE A 9 -13.33 -7.59 -14.28
N GLY A 10 -12.18 -6.93 -14.08
CA GLY A 10 -11.39 -7.03 -12.84
C GLY A 10 -10.58 -8.33 -12.68
N THR A 11 -10.70 -9.28 -13.63
CA THR A 11 -9.91 -10.52 -13.64
C THR A 11 -8.70 -10.40 -14.56
N GLU A 12 -7.75 -11.34 -14.45
CA GLU A 12 -6.58 -11.37 -15.34
C GLU A 12 -6.92 -11.64 -16.81
N LYS A 13 -8.12 -12.17 -17.07
CA LYS A 13 -8.65 -12.38 -18.43
C LYS A 13 -9.00 -11.07 -19.11
N ASP A 14 -9.18 -9.98 -18.35
CA ASP A 14 -9.34 -8.64 -18.89
C ASP A 14 -8.01 -8.17 -19.49
N LYS A 15 -8.01 -8.03 -20.83
CA LYS A 15 -6.84 -7.55 -21.58
C LYS A 15 -6.79 -6.02 -21.67
N VAL A 16 -7.85 -5.33 -21.29
CA VAL A 16 -7.98 -3.87 -21.38
C VAL A 16 -7.64 -3.23 -20.04
N ASN A 17 -8.26 -3.68 -18.95
CA ASN A 17 -8.03 -3.13 -17.62
C ASN A 17 -6.95 -3.90 -16.87
N CYS A 18 -6.17 -3.18 -16.06
CA CYS A 18 -5.18 -3.79 -15.20
C CYS A 18 -5.85 -4.45 -13.99
N SER A 19 -5.84 -5.78 -13.94
CA SER A 19 -6.41 -6.55 -12.83
C SER A 19 -5.72 -6.27 -11.49
N PHE A 20 -4.41 -6.02 -11.51
CA PHE A 20 -3.64 -5.67 -10.30
C PHE A 20 -4.05 -4.31 -9.74
N TYR A 21 -4.10 -3.29 -10.59
CA TYR A 21 -4.53 -1.97 -10.17
C TYR A 21 -5.99 -1.98 -9.69
N PHE A 22 -6.87 -2.72 -10.38
CA PHE A 22 -8.27 -2.80 -10.00
C PHE A 22 -8.47 -3.46 -8.62
N LYS A 23 -7.73 -4.52 -8.31
CA LYS A 23 -7.87 -5.26 -7.05
C LYS A 23 -7.07 -4.67 -5.89
N ILE A 24 -5.89 -4.12 -6.18
CA ILE A 24 -4.91 -3.72 -5.16
C ILE A 24 -4.76 -2.20 -5.09
N GLY A 25 -5.22 -1.44 -6.10
CA GLY A 25 -4.98 0.00 -6.18
C GLY A 25 -3.54 0.37 -6.60
N ALA A 26 -2.67 -0.62 -6.82
CA ALA A 26 -1.27 -0.43 -7.18
C ALA A 26 -0.83 -1.40 -8.29
N CYS A 27 0.16 -0.98 -9.09
CA CYS A 27 0.74 -1.79 -10.16
C CYS A 27 2.24 -1.55 -10.27
N ARG A 28 3.01 -2.64 -10.39
CA ARG A 28 4.48 -2.58 -10.57
C ARG A 28 4.96 -1.78 -11.78
N HIS A 29 4.11 -1.63 -12.79
CA HIS A 29 4.47 -0.86 -13.99
C HIS A 29 4.11 0.63 -13.86
N GLY A 30 3.39 1.04 -12.81
CA GLY A 30 2.93 2.42 -12.63
C GLY A 30 2.25 2.96 -13.88
N ASP A 31 2.61 4.18 -14.28
CA ASP A 31 2.08 4.83 -15.49
C ASP A 31 2.57 4.21 -16.80
N ARG A 32 3.59 3.35 -16.76
CA ARG A 32 4.09 2.62 -17.94
C ARG A 32 3.32 1.32 -18.19
N CYS A 33 2.26 1.05 -17.44
CA CYS A 33 1.45 -0.14 -17.64
C CYS A 33 0.78 -0.11 -19.02
N SER A 34 0.79 -1.24 -19.73
CA SER A 34 0.11 -1.37 -21.02
C SER A 34 -1.42 -1.48 -20.90
N ARG A 35 -1.93 -1.71 -19.67
CA ARG A 35 -3.36 -1.83 -19.36
C ARG A 35 -3.84 -0.59 -18.61
N ILE A 36 -5.13 -0.32 -18.69
CA ILE A 36 -5.74 0.89 -18.12
C ILE A 36 -5.84 0.79 -16.59
N HIS A 37 -5.45 1.87 -15.92
CA HIS A 37 -5.61 2.09 -14.48
C HIS A 37 -6.77 3.05 -14.22
N ASN A 38 -7.95 2.50 -13.92
CA ASN A 38 -9.13 3.32 -13.65
C ASN A 38 -9.10 3.84 -12.20
N LYS A 39 -8.79 5.12 -12.03
CA LYS A 39 -8.89 5.83 -10.76
C LYS A 39 -10.36 6.23 -10.50
N PRO A 40 -11.01 5.69 -9.47
CA PRO A 40 -12.38 6.09 -9.17
C PRO A 40 -12.40 7.54 -8.70
N THR A 41 -13.43 8.30 -9.11
CA THR A 41 -13.64 9.68 -8.64
C THR A 41 -14.26 9.74 -7.25
N PHE A 42 -14.88 8.64 -6.81
CA PHE A 42 -15.42 8.44 -5.48
C PHE A 42 -15.10 7.00 -5.03
N SER A 43 -14.64 6.85 -3.80
CA SER A 43 -14.32 5.56 -3.18
C SER A 43 -14.45 5.72 -1.67
N GLN A 44 -14.84 4.64 -0.98
CA GLN A 44 -14.77 4.58 0.48
C GLN A 44 -13.33 4.37 0.93
N THR A 45 -12.56 3.59 0.17
CA THR A 45 -11.16 3.31 0.47
C THR A 45 -10.22 4.36 -0.16
N VAL A 46 -9.31 4.89 0.64
CA VAL A 46 -8.18 5.73 0.23
C VAL A 46 -6.86 4.98 0.36
N LEU A 47 -5.89 5.36 -0.48
CA LEU A 47 -4.54 4.79 -0.50
C LEU A 47 -3.53 5.91 -0.25
N LEU A 48 -2.78 5.80 0.85
CA LEU A 48 -1.62 6.63 1.17
C LEU A 48 -0.36 5.86 0.77
N GLN A 49 0.26 6.28 -0.34
CA GLN A 49 1.39 5.56 -0.93
C GLN A 49 2.68 5.84 -0.16
N ASN A 50 3.47 4.80 0.12
CA ASN A 50 4.79 4.92 0.77
C ASN A 50 4.78 5.79 2.03
N LEU A 51 3.76 5.60 2.90
CA LEU A 51 3.63 6.32 4.15
C LEU A 51 4.47 5.66 5.25
N TYR A 52 4.33 4.34 5.41
CA TYR A 52 5.07 3.59 6.43
C TYR A 52 6.49 3.25 5.96
N HIS A 53 7.49 3.65 6.74
CA HIS A 53 8.88 3.31 6.49
C HIS A 53 9.37 2.38 7.58
N ASN A 54 9.45 1.08 7.26
CA ASN A 54 9.95 0.09 8.20
C ASN A 54 11.45 0.35 8.49
N PRO A 55 11.84 0.56 9.76
CA PRO A 55 13.23 0.77 10.16
C PRO A 55 14.17 -0.34 9.67
N GLN A 56 13.69 -1.59 9.62
CA GLN A 56 14.47 -2.75 9.16
C GLN A 56 14.72 -2.74 7.64
N ASN A 57 13.76 -2.26 6.84
CA ASN A 57 13.91 -2.17 5.38
C ASN A 57 14.71 -0.94 4.95
N SER A 58 14.63 0.15 5.72
CA SER A 58 15.39 1.38 5.45
C SER A 58 16.91 1.14 5.47
N ALA A 59 17.37 0.12 6.21
CA ALA A 59 18.76 -0.32 6.27
C ALA A 59 19.29 -1.01 4.98
N GLN A 60 18.43 -1.34 4.01
CA GLN A 60 18.82 -2.01 2.76
C GLN A 60 18.98 -1.06 1.56
N SER A 61 18.82 0.26 1.75
CA SER A 61 18.96 1.24 0.68
C SER A 61 20.44 1.51 0.33
N ALA A 62 20.86 1.00 -0.83
CA ALA A 62 22.00 1.24 -1.75
C ALA A 62 23.32 1.94 -1.31
N ASP A 63 23.39 2.74 -0.27
CA ASP A 63 24.64 3.31 0.22
C ASP A 63 25.06 2.52 1.46
N GLY A 64 25.94 1.53 1.27
CA GLY A 64 26.47 0.63 2.32
C GLY A 64 27.23 1.34 3.46
N SER A 65 27.02 2.64 3.63
CA SER A 65 27.54 3.55 4.63
C SER A 65 26.56 3.83 5.76
N HIS A 66 25.25 3.53 5.62
CA HIS A 66 24.26 3.93 6.62
C HIS A 66 23.83 2.79 7.58
N CYS A 67 24.28 2.95 8.83
CA CYS A 67 23.76 2.43 10.10
C CYS A 67 23.73 0.89 10.31
N LYS A 68 24.89 0.32 10.66
CA LYS A 68 24.99 -0.87 11.54
C LYS A 68 24.25 -0.74 12.89
N PHE A 69 23.71 0.46 13.21
CA PHE A 69 22.90 0.72 14.39
C PHE A 69 21.44 0.30 14.24
N LEU A 70 20.87 0.30 13.02
CA LEU A 70 19.46 -0.08 12.78
C LEU A 70 19.26 -1.59 12.61
N THR A 71 20.32 -2.32 12.27
CA THR A 71 20.32 -3.79 12.19
C THR A 71 20.27 -4.51 13.54
N ASN A 72 20.35 -3.75 14.66
CA ASN A 72 20.33 -4.29 16.02
C ASN A 72 19.03 -3.99 16.76
N LEU A 73 17.99 -3.50 16.08
CA LEU A 73 16.68 -3.34 16.70
C LEU A 73 16.11 -4.72 17.05
N THR A 74 15.61 -4.86 18.27
CA THR A 74 14.91 -6.08 18.67
C THR A 74 13.54 -6.15 17.96
N GLU A 75 12.98 -7.35 17.86
CA GLU A 75 11.62 -7.53 17.31
C GLU A 75 10.59 -6.72 18.12
N GLU A 76 10.83 -6.53 19.43
CA GLU A 76 10.00 -5.73 20.32
C GLU A 76 10.04 -4.24 19.96
N GLU A 77 11.22 -3.67 19.70
CA GLU A 77 11.36 -2.25 19.32
C GLU A 77 10.75 -1.97 17.94
N VAL A 78 10.83 -2.92 17.02
CA VAL A 78 10.20 -2.80 15.69
C VAL A 78 8.69 -2.85 15.79
N GLN A 79 8.16 -3.73 16.64
CA GLN A 79 6.72 -3.80 16.91
C GLN A 79 6.23 -2.52 17.58
N GLU A 80 6.94 -2.00 18.59
CA GLU A 80 6.59 -0.73 19.25
C GLU A 80 6.59 0.45 18.27
N HIS A 81 7.58 0.52 17.37
CA HIS A 81 7.59 1.53 16.32
C HIS A 81 6.38 1.42 15.38
N PHE A 82 6.00 0.18 15.01
CA PHE A 82 4.83 -0.06 14.18
C PHE A 82 3.52 0.32 14.90
N ASP A 83 3.37 -0.07 16.17
CA ASP A 83 2.17 0.20 16.97
C ASP A 83 1.99 1.71 17.15
N ASN A 84 3.06 2.44 17.48
CA ASN A 84 3.04 3.90 17.56
C ASN A 84 2.64 4.56 16.23
N PHE A 85 3.18 4.07 15.10
CA PHE A 85 2.81 4.57 13.78
C PHE A 85 1.34 4.28 13.45
N PHE A 86 0.87 3.07 13.74
CA PHE A 86 -0.50 2.66 13.46
C PHE A 86 -1.49 3.48 14.28
N GLU A 87 -1.23 3.68 15.58
CA GLU A 87 -2.06 4.51 16.45
C GLU A 87 -2.12 5.96 15.98
N ASP A 88 -0.97 6.59 15.69
CA ASP A 88 -0.89 7.99 15.24
C ASP A 88 -1.70 8.21 13.96
N VAL A 89 -1.51 7.34 12.95
CA VAL A 89 -2.26 7.45 11.69
C VAL A 89 -3.75 7.18 11.88
N PHE A 90 -4.13 6.20 12.70
CA PHE A 90 -5.52 5.86 12.94
C PHE A 90 -6.26 7.03 13.61
N VAL A 91 -5.72 7.55 14.71
CA VAL A 91 -6.35 8.62 15.50
C VAL A 91 -6.46 9.91 14.69
N GLU A 92 -5.39 10.28 13.98
CA GLU A 92 -5.39 11.49 13.16
C GLU A 92 -6.40 11.43 12.00
N LEU A 93 -6.57 10.25 11.39
CA LEU A 93 -7.54 10.07 10.32
C LEU A 93 -8.97 10.02 10.84
N GLU A 94 -9.20 9.34 11.96
CA GLU A 94 -10.53 9.22 12.57
C GLU A 94 -11.06 10.58 13.02
N ASP A 95 -10.23 11.38 13.71
CA ASP A 95 -10.63 12.70 14.24
C ASP A 95 -10.91 13.71 13.10
N LYS A 96 -10.15 13.65 12.00
CA LYS A 96 -10.24 14.65 10.92
C LYS A 96 -11.21 14.28 9.80
N TYR A 97 -11.35 13.00 9.48
CA TYR A 97 -12.04 12.56 8.27
C TYR A 97 -13.25 11.65 8.54
N GLY A 98 -13.41 11.13 9.76
CA GLY A 98 -14.55 10.33 10.18
C GLY A 98 -14.19 8.89 10.54
N GLU A 99 -15.20 8.10 10.91
CA GLU A 99 -15.05 6.71 11.35
C GLU A 99 -14.29 5.85 10.32
N ILE A 100 -13.29 5.10 10.80
CA ILE A 100 -12.50 4.15 10.00
C ILE A 100 -13.09 2.76 10.20
N GLU A 101 -13.53 2.13 9.10
CA GLU A 101 -13.96 0.74 9.12
C GLU A 101 -12.75 -0.21 9.19
N GLU A 102 -11.74 0.04 8.35
CA GLU A 102 -10.56 -0.82 8.22
C GLU A 102 -9.30 -0.01 7.86
N MET A 103 -8.17 -0.31 8.50
CA MET A 103 -6.87 0.24 8.14
C MET A 103 -5.80 -0.85 8.01
N ASN A 104 -5.10 -0.88 6.88
CA ASN A 104 -4.07 -1.87 6.57
C ASN A 104 -2.77 -1.19 6.12
N VAL A 105 -1.65 -1.60 6.71
CA VAL A 105 -0.30 -1.14 6.37
C VAL A 105 0.46 -2.26 5.65
N CYS A 106 1.08 -1.95 4.51
CA CYS A 106 1.85 -2.91 3.72
C CYS A 106 3.34 -2.87 4.01
N ASP A 107 3.90 -4.02 4.42
CA ASP A 107 5.35 -4.25 4.59
C ASP A 107 5.97 -4.95 3.37
N ASN A 108 5.54 -4.58 2.16
CA ASN A 108 6.12 -5.12 0.93
C ASN A 108 7.47 -4.45 0.63
N LEU A 109 8.37 -5.16 -0.06
CA LEU A 109 9.65 -4.61 -0.53
C LEU A 109 9.59 -3.96 -1.92
N GLY A 110 8.53 -4.22 -2.68
CA GLY A 110 8.42 -3.69 -4.03
C GLY A 110 7.98 -2.23 -4.03
N ASP A 111 8.64 -1.39 -4.81
CA ASP A 111 8.43 0.07 -4.89
C ASP A 111 6.97 0.52 -5.08
N HIS A 112 6.12 -0.35 -5.63
CA HIS A 112 4.71 -0.06 -5.91
C HIS A 112 3.78 -0.39 -4.74
N LEU A 113 4.26 -1.12 -3.71
CA LEU A 113 3.49 -1.57 -2.55
C LEU A 113 4.16 -1.22 -1.21
N VAL A 114 5.45 -0.91 -1.21
CA VAL A 114 6.20 -0.59 0.01
C VAL A 114 5.56 0.57 0.75
N GLY A 115 5.28 0.35 2.04
CA GLY A 115 4.77 1.37 2.93
C GLY A 115 3.36 1.87 2.61
N ASN A 116 2.63 1.22 1.70
CA ASN A 116 1.27 1.65 1.37
C ASN A 116 0.33 1.45 2.56
N VAL A 117 -0.50 2.45 2.83
CA VAL A 117 -1.55 2.38 3.85
C VAL A 117 -2.90 2.53 3.17
N TYR A 118 -3.77 1.55 3.37
CA TYR A 118 -5.14 1.53 2.90
C TYR A 118 -6.06 1.83 4.08
N VAL A 119 -6.99 2.76 3.89
CA VAL A 119 -7.94 3.18 4.92
C VAL A 119 -9.32 3.19 4.28
N LYS A 120 -10.28 2.53 4.90
CA LYS A 120 -11.68 2.47 4.45
C LYS A 120 -12.59 3.05 5.50
#